data_AF-A0A484AYE2-F1
#
_entry.id   AF-A0A484AYE2-F1
#
_cell.length_a   1.000
_cell.length_b   1.000
_cell.length_c   1.000
_cell.angle_alpha   90.00
_cell.angle_beta   90.00
_cell.angle_gamma   90.00
#
_symmetry.space_group_name_H-M   'P 1'
#
loop_
_entity.id
_entity.type
_entity.pdbx_description
1 polymer ?
#
loop_
_entity_poly.entity_id
_entity_poly.type
_entity_poly.pdbx_seq_one_letter_code
_entity_poly.pdbx_strand_id
1 'polypeptide(L)'
;MMQSGIILILALATVSLASGLTPNDVALIADIKQSAKQTKLVLIQQSLRSIREIAESMIAANAVSARERRNLEEFIQRTSAKLRLPTLGESAIEETLDDLKAIIGFAELSEEEGKARMTQYTNGKYAIIIEKAAQQFNREIQLFAYITNPKIRQLSASAQQSEQRLISAFNNLAYAGLVRIEQSFSDFLELIERY
;
A
#
# COMPACT_ATOMS: atom_id res chain seq x y z
N MET A 1 52.30 -27.47 -11.06
CA MET A 1 50.93 -28.03 -11.17
C MET A 1 50.05 -27.78 -9.93
N MET A 2 50.59 -27.42 -8.75
CA MET A 2 49.78 -27.11 -7.54
C MET A 2 49.12 -25.72 -7.53
N GLN A 3 49.62 -24.76 -8.31
CA GLN A 3 49.16 -23.36 -8.26
C GLN A 3 47.81 -23.15 -8.95
N SER A 4 47.51 -23.94 -9.99
CA SER A 4 46.24 -23.89 -10.75
C SER A 4 45.06 -24.45 -9.96
N GLY A 5 45.30 -25.42 -9.06
CA GLY A 5 44.25 -26.01 -8.22
C GLY A 5 43.75 -25.06 -7.13
N ILE A 6 44.66 -24.28 -6.53
CA ILE A 6 44.31 -23.29 -5.50
C ILE A 6 43.52 -22.13 -6.09
N ILE A 7 43.88 -21.67 -7.29
CA ILE A 7 43.15 -20.60 -8.01
C ILE A 7 41.75 -21.08 -8.41
N LEU A 8 41.60 -22.35 -8.83
CA LEU A 8 40.29 -22.92 -9.16
C LEU A 8 39.40 -23.05 -7.91
N ILE A 9 39.95 -23.45 -6.76
CA ILE A 9 39.22 -23.53 -5.48
C ILE A 9 38.85 -22.12 -4.98
N LEU A 10 39.74 -21.14 -5.10
CA LEU A 10 39.45 -19.74 -4.79
C LEU A 10 38.38 -19.18 -5.72
N ALA A 11 38.43 -19.48 -7.02
CA ALA A 11 37.42 -19.07 -7.99
C ALA A 11 36.04 -19.69 -7.67
N LEU A 12 35.99 -21.00 -7.35
CA LEU A 12 34.75 -21.67 -6.93
C LEU A 12 34.23 -21.15 -5.59
N ALA A 13 35.11 -20.83 -4.63
CA ALA A 13 34.73 -20.19 -3.36
C ALA A 13 34.18 -18.77 -3.59
N THR A 14 34.77 -18.00 -4.51
CA THR A 14 34.28 -16.66 -4.87
C THR A 14 32.98 -16.68 -5.68
N VAL A 15 32.73 -17.71 -6.49
CA VAL A 15 31.45 -17.89 -7.20
C VAL A 15 30.37 -18.39 -6.23
N SER A 16 30.73 -19.23 -5.25
CA SER A 16 29.83 -19.60 -4.14
C SER A 16 29.49 -18.40 -3.23
N LEU A 17 30.36 -17.38 -3.18
CA LEU A 17 30.12 -16.10 -2.51
C LEU A 17 29.37 -15.07 -3.41
N ALA A 18 29.31 -15.29 -4.72
CA ALA A 18 28.70 -14.36 -5.68
C ALA A 18 27.17 -14.50 -5.79
N SER A 19 26.57 -15.56 -5.25
CA SER A 19 25.13 -15.66 -5.02
C SER A 19 24.87 -16.23 -3.63
N GLY A 20 24.97 -15.40 -2.60
CA GLY A 20 24.74 -15.79 -1.20
C GLY A 20 23.30 -16.24 -0.89
N LEU A 21 22.37 -16.12 -1.84
CA LEU A 21 20.98 -16.57 -1.72
C LEU A 21 20.80 -17.95 -2.34
N THR A 22 20.17 -18.85 -1.61
CA THR A 22 19.75 -20.13 -2.18
C THR A 22 18.58 -19.93 -3.15
N PRO A 23 18.31 -20.87 -4.07
CA PRO A 23 17.12 -20.81 -4.92
C PRO A 23 15.82 -20.70 -4.11
N ASN A 24 15.77 -21.31 -2.91
CA ASN A 24 14.64 -21.18 -2.00
C ASN A 24 14.50 -19.76 -1.43
N ASP A 25 15.61 -19.10 -1.06
CA ASP A 25 15.58 -17.72 -0.58
C ASP A 25 15.08 -16.76 -1.67
N VAL A 26 15.52 -16.95 -2.91
CA VAL A 26 15.04 -16.16 -4.06
C VAL A 26 13.54 -16.35 -4.26
N ALA A 27 13.05 -17.59 -4.19
CA ALA A 27 11.62 -17.89 -4.30
C ALA A 27 10.80 -17.23 -3.17
N LEU A 28 11.28 -17.32 -1.92
CA LEU A 28 10.63 -16.69 -0.76
C LEU A 28 10.58 -15.16 -0.90
N ILE A 29 11.68 -14.52 -1.31
CA ILE A 29 11.73 -13.06 -1.51
C ILE A 29 10.78 -12.65 -2.64
N ALA A 30 10.72 -13.39 -3.74
CA ALA A 30 9.78 -13.13 -4.83
C ALA A 30 8.32 -13.23 -4.36
N ASP A 31 7.99 -14.24 -3.56
CA ASP A 31 6.67 -14.43 -2.95
C ASP A 31 6.28 -13.29 -2.00
N ILE A 32 7.25 -12.82 -1.20
CA ILE A 32 7.09 -11.67 -0.30
C ILE A 32 6.80 -10.42 -1.13
N LYS A 33 7.58 -10.18 -2.20
CA LYS A 33 7.38 -9.06 -3.14
C LYS A 33 6.00 -9.11 -3.80
N GLN A 34 5.56 -10.28 -4.24
CA GLN A 34 4.23 -10.44 -4.83
C GLN A 34 3.14 -10.14 -3.81
N SER A 35 3.27 -10.62 -2.58
CA SER A 35 2.31 -10.38 -1.50
C SER A 35 2.23 -8.88 -1.17
N ALA A 36 3.38 -8.19 -1.12
CA ALA A 36 3.46 -6.75 -0.89
C ALA A 36 2.75 -5.95 -2.00
N LYS A 37 2.98 -6.31 -3.28
CA LYS A 37 2.30 -5.70 -4.43
C LYS A 37 0.80 -5.89 -4.40
N GLN A 38 0.34 -7.09 -4.04
CA GLN A 38 -1.09 -7.40 -3.91
C GLN A 38 -1.72 -6.58 -2.77
N THR A 39 -1.08 -6.52 -1.61
CA THR A 39 -1.55 -5.69 -0.48
C THR A 39 -1.62 -4.22 -0.89
N LYS A 40 -0.57 -3.66 -1.52
CA LYS A 40 -0.57 -2.28 -2.03
C LYS A 40 -1.76 -2.01 -2.95
N LEU A 41 -2.06 -2.90 -3.90
CA LEU A 41 -3.21 -2.77 -4.78
C LEU A 41 -4.54 -2.77 -4.00
N VAL A 42 -4.70 -3.66 -3.03
CA VAL A 42 -5.90 -3.72 -2.18
C VAL A 42 -6.09 -2.43 -1.40
N LEU A 43 -5.02 -1.86 -0.84
CA LEU A 43 -5.07 -0.60 -0.09
C LEU A 43 -5.47 0.58 -0.99
N ILE A 44 -4.95 0.64 -2.23
CA ILE A 44 -5.35 1.64 -3.23
C ILE A 44 -6.85 1.48 -3.57
N GLN A 45 -7.30 0.25 -3.81
CA GLN A 45 -8.70 -0.03 -4.11
C GLN A 45 -9.63 0.34 -2.93
N GLN A 46 -9.21 0.08 -1.69
CA GLN A 46 -9.96 0.48 -0.49
C GLN A 46 -10.06 2.00 -0.38
N SER A 47 -8.96 2.72 -0.59
CA SER A 47 -8.93 4.19 -0.58
C SER A 47 -9.91 4.79 -1.60
N LEU A 48 -9.90 4.27 -2.83
CA LEU A 48 -10.85 4.69 -3.88
C LEU A 48 -12.31 4.37 -3.53
N ARG A 49 -12.58 3.22 -2.87
CA ARG A 49 -13.93 2.88 -2.38
C ARG A 49 -14.39 3.86 -1.31
N SER A 50 -13.51 4.26 -0.39
CA SER A 50 -13.84 5.26 0.64
C SER A 50 -14.15 6.63 0.05
N ILE A 51 -13.36 7.09 -0.94
CA ILE A 51 -13.66 8.35 -1.64
C ILE A 51 -15.01 8.27 -2.36
N ARG A 52 -15.32 7.12 -2.97
CA ARG A 52 -16.64 6.89 -3.59
C ARG A 52 -17.78 6.88 -2.56
N GLU A 53 -17.61 6.21 -1.43
CA GLU A 53 -18.60 6.14 -0.33
C GLU A 53 -18.91 7.53 0.25
N ILE A 54 -17.91 8.42 0.28
CA ILE A 54 -18.08 9.84 0.62
C ILE A 54 -18.99 10.53 -0.40
N ALA A 55 -18.70 10.42 -1.71
CA ALA A 55 -19.53 11.03 -2.75
C ALA A 55 -20.97 10.49 -2.74
N GLU A 56 -21.13 9.18 -2.57
CA GLU A 56 -22.45 8.53 -2.41
C GLU A 56 -23.20 9.09 -1.20
N SER A 57 -22.51 9.31 -0.08
CA SER A 57 -23.09 9.89 1.13
C SER A 57 -23.51 11.36 0.93
N MET A 58 -22.77 12.13 0.13
CA MET A 58 -23.15 13.51 -0.21
C MET A 58 -24.44 13.59 -1.01
N ILE A 59 -24.59 12.68 -2.00
CA ILE A 59 -25.82 12.57 -2.79
C ILE A 59 -26.99 12.15 -1.88
N ALA A 60 -26.78 11.14 -1.04
CA ALA A 60 -27.81 10.63 -0.14
C ALA A 60 -28.29 11.67 0.90
N ALA A 61 -27.38 12.54 1.36
CA ALA A 61 -27.71 13.63 2.26
C ALA A 61 -28.51 14.76 1.60
N ASN A 62 -28.58 14.82 0.26
CA ASN A 62 -29.13 15.93 -0.51
C ASN A 62 -28.53 17.30 -0.09
N ALA A 63 -27.27 17.31 0.36
CA ALA A 63 -26.61 18.50 0.90
C ALA A 63 -25.92 19.36 -0.17
N VAL A 64 -25.99 18.95 -1.44
CA VAL A 64 -25.35 19.59 -2.58
C VAL A 64 -26.40 20.02 -3.62
N SER A 65 -26.04 20.99 -4.47
CA SER A 65 -26.90 21.47 -5.55
C SER A 65 -27.18 20.38 -6.61
N ALA A 66 -28.23 20.58 -7.41
CA ALA A 66 -28.58 19.65 -8.48
C ALA A 66 -27.47 19.47 -9.53
N ARG A 67 -26.65 20.52 -9.76
CA ARG A 67 -25.49 20.45 -10.65
C ARG A 67 -24.38 19.60 -10.05
N GLU A 68 -24.01 19.85 -8.80
CA GLU A 68 -22.99 19.08 -8.08
C GLU A 68 -23.39 17.62 -7.96
N ARG A 69 -24.68 17.33 -7.70
CA ARG A 69 -25.20 15.97 -7.67
C ARG A 69 -24.95 15.20 -8.97
N ARG A 70 -25.25 15.80 -10.13
CA ARG A 70 -24.97 15.17 -11.44
C ARG A 70 -23.47 14.89 -11.62
N ASN A 71 -22.63 15.87 -11.28
CA ASN A 71 -21.17 15.70 -11.34
C ASN A 71 -20.68 14.57 -10.41
N LEU A 72 -21.26 14.45 -9.21
CA LEU A 72 -20.94 13.37 -8.27
C LEU A 72 -21.40 12.00 -8.79
N GLU A 73 -22.55 11.92 -9.45
CA GLU A 73 -23.04 10.67 -10.09
C GLU A 73 -22.09 10.22 -11.21
N GLU A 74 -21.65 11.14 -12.06
CA GLU A 74 -20.63 10.86 -13.09
C GLU A 74 -19.29 10.46 -12.46
N PHE A 75 -18.87 11.15 -11.41
CA PHE A 75 -17.67 10.84 -10.64
C PHE A 75 -17.70 9.42 -10.05
N ILE A 76 -18.84 9.00 -9.49
CA ILE A 76 -19.05 7.65 -8.95
C ILE A 76 -18.92 6.60 -10.05
N GLN A 77 -19.45 6.87 -11.24
CA GLN A 77 -19.31 5.97 -12.39
C GLN A 77 -17.84 5.84 -12.84
N ARG A 78 -17.12 6.96 -13.00
CA ARG A 78 -15.69 6.96 -13.37
C ARG A 78 -14.84 6.23 -12.33
N THR A 79 -15.06 6.51 -11.05
CA THR A 79 -14.34 5.86 -9.95
C THR A 79 -14.65 4.36 -9.89
N SER A 80 -15.89 3.96 -10.14
CA SER A 80 -16.28 2.55 -10.23
C SER A 80 -15.64 1.83 -11.42
N ALA A 81 -15.43 2.52 -12.54
CA ALA A 81 -14.68 1.99 -13.67
C ALA A 81 -13.19 1.80 -13.32
N LYS A 82 -12.55 2.79 -12.66
CA LYS A 82 -11.16 2.68 -12.15
C LYS A 82 -10.99 1.45 -11.25
N LEU A 83 -11.93 1.20 -10.32
CA LEU A 83 -11.90 0.05 -9.41
C LEU A 83 -11.95 -1.33 -10.09
N ARG A 84 -12.33 -1.41 -11.37
CA ARG A 84 -12.34 -2.67 -12.14
C ARG A 84 -11.04 -2.92 -12.88
N LEU A 85 -10.12 -1.97 -12.89
CA LEU A 85 -8.84 -2.13 -13.57
C LEU A 85 -7.96 -3.14 -12.82
N PRO A 86 -7.25 -4.02 -13.54
CA PRO A 86 -6.38 -5.03 -12.94
C PRO A 86 -5.14 -4.42 -12.28
N THR A 87 -4.78 -3.19 -12.65
CA THR A 87 -3.66 -2.45 -12.08
C THR A 87 -4.09 -1.01 -11.82
N LEU A 88 -3.65 -0.45 -10.69
CA LEU A 88 -3.90 0.92 -10.28
C LEU A 88 -2.61 1.48 -9.66
N GLY A 89 -2.21 2.67 -10.10
CA GLY A 89 -1.13 3.42 -9.47
C GLY A 89 -1.61 4.24 -8.28
N GLU A 90 -0.68 4.72 -7.46
CA GLU A 90 -0.98 5.61 -6.33
C GLU A 90 -1.60 6.94 -6.78
N SER A 91 -1.20 7.46 -7.95
CA SER A 91 -1.76 8.68 -8.54
C SER A 91 -3.27 8.59 -8.74
N ALA A 92 -3.84 7.39 -8.87
CA ALA A 92 -5.27 7.21 -9.01
C ALA A 92 -6.04 7.75 -7.80
N ILE A 93 -5.47 7.66 -6.60
CA ILE A 93 -6.07 8.19 -5.37
C ILE A 93 -6.08 9.72 -5.42
N GLU A 94 -4.93 10.32 -5.71
CA GLU A 94 -4.75 11.78 -5.77
C GLU A 94 -5.67 12.40 -6.84
N GLU A 95 -5.66 11.86 -8.05
CA GLU A 95 -6.55 12.30 -9.14
C GLU A 95 -8.03 12.22 -8.75
N THR A 96 -8.45 11.11 -8.12
CA THR A 96 -9.84 10.91 -7.71
C THR A 96 -10.21 11.83 -6.53
N LEU A 97 -9.28 12.13 -5.63
CA LEU A 97 -9.50 13.06 -4.54
C LEU A 97 -9.61 14.50 -5.07
N ASP A 98 -8.77 14.89 -6.02
CA ASP A 98 -8.78 16.22 -6.61
C ASP A 98 -10.01 16.44 -7.50
N ASP A 99 -10.43 15.43 -8.26
CA ASP A 99 -11.72 15.40 -8.95
C ASP A 99 -12.88 15.67 -7.99
N LEU A 100 -12.90 14.95 -6.85
CA LEU A 100 -13.93 15.15 -5.83
C LEU A 100 -13.90 16.58 -5.32
N LYS A 101 -12.74 17.07 -4.85
CA LYS A 101 -12.55 18.43 -4.34
C LYS A 101 -12.97 19.51 -5.33
N ALA A 102 -12.70 19.32 -6.63
CA ALA A 102 -13.11 20.25 -7.68
C ALA A 102 -14.63 20.33 -7.81
N ILE A 103 -15.34 19.20 -7.69
CA ILE A 103 -16.81 19.15 -7.75
C ILE A 103 -17.44 19.94 -6.59
N ILE A 104 -16.88 19.81 -5.38
CA ILE A 104 -17.43 20.43 -4.15
C ILE A 104 -16.80 21.79 -3.81
N GLY A 105 -15.93 22.32 -4.67
CA GLY A 105 -15.35 23.66 -4.55
C GLY A 105 -14.38 23.82 -3.37
N PHE A 106 -13.45 22.87 -3.20
CA PHE A 106 -12.50 22.83 -2.08
C PHE A 106 -11.16 23.52 -2.35
N ALA A 107 -10.90 23.95 -3.59
CA ALA A 107 -9.59 24.44 -4.02
C ALA A 107 -9.08 25.65 -3.20
N GLU A 108 -9.98 26.41 -2.56
CA GLU A 108 -9.64 27.61 -1.78
C GLU A 108 -9.79 27.42 -0.26
N LEU A 109 -10.14 26.22 0.21
CA LEU A 109 -10.37 25.95 1.63
C LEU A 109 -9.09 25.50 2.34
N SER A 110 -8.92 25.92 3.59
CA SER A 110 -7.98 25.27 4.50
C SER A 110 -8.39 23.82 4.79
N GLU A 111 -7.47 23.02 5.33
CA GLU A 111 -7.74 21.61 5.64
C GLU A 111 -8.90 21.45 6.66
N GLU A 112 -8.98 22.32 7.66
CA GLU A 112 -10.04 22.30 8.67
C GLU A 112 -11.41 22.68 8.08
N GLU A 113 -11.46 23.74 7.26
CA GLU A 113 -12.67 24.15 6.56
C GLU A 113 -13.15 23.08 5.59
N GLY A 114 -12.20 22.41 4.92
CA GLY A 114 -12.48 21.26 4.09
C GLY A 114 -13.13 20.14 4.89
N LYS A 115 -12.54 19.70 6.01
CA LYS A 115 -13.10 18.66 6.87
C LYS A 115 -14.50 19.02 7.40
N ALA A 116 -14.71 20.27 7.80
CA ALA A 116 -16.01 20.76 8.24
C ALA A 116 -17.05 20.66 7.11
N ARG A 117 -16.70 21.10 5.90
CA ARG A 117 -17.58 21.02 4.73
C ARG A 117 -17.88 19.58 4.32
N MET A 118 -16.90 18.68 4.34
CA MET A 118 -17.12 17.25 4.09
C MET A 118 -18.10 16.66 5.09
N THR A 119 -17.94 17.01 6.36
CA THR A 119 -18.83 16.55 7.44
C THR A 119 -20.25 17.07 7.22
N GLN A 120 -20.41 18.33 6.85
CA GLN A 120 -21.71 18.91 6.51
C GLN A 120 -22.34 18.21 5.30
N TYR A 121 -21.59 18.05 4.21
CA TYR A 121 -22.10 17.49 2.95
C TYR A 121 -22.46 16.01 3.09
N THR A 122 -21.84 15.29 4.02
CA THR A 122 -22.12 13.88 4.30
C THR A 122 -23.10 13.67 5.47
N ASN A 123 -23.67 14.75 6.03
CA ASN A 123 -24.52 14.72 7.23
C ASN A 123 -23.88 13.95 8.41
N GLY A 124 -22.62 14.26 8.71
CA GLY A 124 -21.86 13.67 9.80
C GLY A 124 -21.19 12.32 9.50
N LYS A 125 -21.47 11.69 8.34
CA LYS A 125 -20.90 10.37 8.00
C LYS A 125 -19.42 10.38 7.63
N TYR A 126 -18.86 11.54 7.27
CA TYR A 126 -17.46 11.66 6.84
C TYR A 126 -16.48 11.02 7.84
N ALA A 127 -16.58 11.38 9.13
CA ALA A 127 -15.70 10.82 10.16
C ALA A 127 -15.81 9.28 10.27
N ILE A 128 -17.05 8.76 10.19
CA ILE A 128 -17.32 7.32 10.25
C ILE A 128 -16.69 6.59 9.06
N ILE A 129 -16.79 7.16 7.85
CA ILE A 129 -16.22 6.56 6.64
C ILE A 129 -14.69 6.52 6.72
N ILE A 130 -14.06 7.61 7.18
CA ILE A 130 -12.61 7.68 7.33
C ILE A 130 -12.12 6.73 8.43
N GLU A 131 -12.80 6.67 9.58
CA GLU A 131 -12.44 5.76 10.66
C GLU A 131 -12.54 4.29 10.21
N LYS A 132 -13.64 3.92 9.54
CA LYS A 132 -13.83 2.59 8.96
C LYS A 132 -12.74 2.27 7.93
N ALA A 133 -12.36 3.24 7.09
CA ALA A 133 -11.28 3.07 6.11
C ALA A 133 -9.94 2.80 6.79
N ALA A 134 -9.59 3.57 7.83
CA ALA A 134 -8.36 3.38 8.60
C ALA A 134 -8.32 1.99 9.28
N GLN A 135 -9.44 1.54 9.85
CA GLN A 135 -9.54 0.20 10.43
C GLN A 135 -9.33 -0.91 9.38
N GLN A 136 -9.90 -0.76 8.18
CA GLN A 136 -9.70 -1.70 7.07
C GLN A 136 -8.26 -1.72 6.58
N PHE A 137 -7.66 -0.53 6.41
CA PHE A 137 -6.26 -0.37 6.01
C PHE A 137 -5.31 -1.08 6.98
N ASN A 138 -5.49 -0.82 8.28
CA ASN A 138 -4.71 -1.47 9.33
C ASN A 138 -4.87 -2.98 9.34
N ARG A 139 -6.10 -3.48 9.13
CA ARG A 139 -6.37 -4.92 9.07
C ARG A 139 -5.66 -5.58 7.89
N GLU A 140 -5.68 -4.99 6.71
CA GLU A 140 -5.00 -5.55 5.53
C GLU A 140 -3.48 -5.63 5.73
N ILE A 141 -2.89 -4.60 6.34
CA ILE A 141 -1.45 -4.60 6.64
C ILE A 141 -1.11 -5.65 7.71
N GLN A 142 -1.96 -5.82 8.73
CA GLN A 142 -1.79 -6.89 9.72
C GLN A 142 -1.89 -8.29 9.09
N LEU A 143 -2.83 -8.49 8.16
CA LEU A 143 -2.95 -9.73 7.41
C LEU A 143 -1.71 -10.00 6.56
N PHE A 144 -1.20 -8.96 5.88
CA PHE A 144 0.06 -9.05 5.15
C PHE A 144 1.21 -9.49 6.07
N ALA A 145 1.38 -8.84 7.22
CA ALA A 145 2.43 -9.19 8.18
C ALA A 145 2.26 -10.64 8.70
N TYR A 146 1.04 -11.05 9.03
CA TYR A 146 0.73 -12.40 9.49
C TYR A 146 1.09 -13.48 8.45
N ILE A 147 0.74 -13.28 7.19
CA ILE A 147 1.02 -14.21 6.09
C ILE A 147 2.52 -14.23 5.74
N THR A 148 3.20 -13.09 5.85
CA THR A 148 4.57 -12.90 5.39
C THR A 148 5.61 -13.32 6.43
N ASN A 149 5.31 -13.20 7.72
CA ASN A 149 6.24 -13.50 8.82
C ASN A 149 6.80 -14.95 8.78
N PRO A 150 6.01 -16.00 8.51
CA PRO A 150 6.55 -17.35 8.34
C PRO A 150 7.57 -17.45 7.20
N LYS A 151 7.34 -16.74 6.07
CA LYS A 151 8.23 -16.74 4.91
C LYS A 151 9.57 -16.09 5.24
N ILE A 152 9.54 -14.96 5.95
CA ILE A 152 10.74 -14.26 6.44
C ILE A 152 11.57 -15.16 7.37
N ARG A 153 10.91 -15.93 8.25
CA ARG A 153 11.59 -16.88 9.16
C ARG A 153 12.20 -18.09 8.47
N GLN A 154 11.72 -18.44 7.28
CA GLN A 154 12.23 -19.55 6.46
C GLN A 154 13.46 -19.17 5.62
N LEU A 155 13.81 -17.88 5.54
CA LEU A 155 15.03 -17.43 4.89
C LEU A 155 16.26 -18.04 5.56
N SER A 156 17.23 -18.47 4.76
CA SER A 156 18.50 -19.00 5.24
C SER A 156 19.28 -17.96 6.06
N ALA A 157 20.22 -18.41 6.89
CA ALA A 157 21.05 -17.50 7.68
C ALA A 157 21.84 -16.51 6.79
N SER A 158 22.27 -16.95 5.61
CA SER A 158 22.94 -16.13 4.61
C SER A 158 22.00 -15.03 4.09
N ALA A 159 20.77 -15.38 3.73
CA ALA A 159 19.74 -14.43 3.32
C ALA A 159 19.34 -13.48 4.46
N GLN A 160 19.29 -13.96 5.70
CA GLN A 160 19.02 -13.11 6.86
C GLN A 160 20.11 -12.05 7.07
N GLN A 161 21.35 -12.39 6.73
CA GLN A 161 22.49 -11.48 6.81
C GLN A 161 22.57 -10.52 5.62
N SER A 162 22.35 -10.99 4.38
CA SER A 162 22.39 -10.15 3.19
C SER A 162 21.18 -9.21 3.11
N GLU A 163 20.00 -9.69 3.52
CA GLU A 163 18.72 -8.97 3.45
C GLU A 163 18.29 -8.33 4.77
N GLN A 164 19.26 -8.05 5.64
CA GLN A 164 19.01 -7.52 6.98
C GLN A 164 18.13 -6.27 6.96
N ARG A 165 18.31 -5.36 6.00
CA ARG A 165 17.49 -4.13 5.89
C ARG A 165 16.02 -4.44 5.59
N LEU A 166 15.76 -5.35 4.66
CA LEU A 166 14.41 -5.78 4.29
C LEU A 166 13.73 -6.45 5.50
N ILE A 167 14.44 -7.33 6.19
CA ILE A 167 13.93 -8.05 7.37
C ILE A 167 13.71 -7.09 8.54
N SER A 168 14.59 -6.12 8.77
CA SER A 168 14.39 -5.09 9.78
C SER A 168 13.16 -4.23 9.49
N ALA A 169 12.96 -3.80 8.24
CA ALA A 169 11.76 -3.05 7.85
C ALA A 169 10.48 -3.89 8.03
N PHE A 170 10.52 -5.17 7.65
CA PHE A 170 9.42 -6.09 7.91
C PHE A 170 9.15 -6.26 9.41
N ASN A 171 10.18 -6.40 10.23
CA ASN A 171 10.01 -6.53 11.68
C ASN A 171 9.46 -5.25 12.31
N ASN A 172 9.85 -4.08 11.82
CA ASN A 172 9.25 -2.81 12.23
C ASN A 172 7.75 -2.79 11.91
N LEU A 173 7.37 -3.20 10.70
CA LEU A 173 5.97 -3.34 10.32
C LEU A 173 5.21 -4.34 11.20
N ALA A 174 5.78 -5.52 11.44
CA ALA A 174 5.13 -6.62 12.15
C ALA A 174 5.04 -6.41 13.67
N TYR A 175 5.99 -5.68 14.27
CA TYR A 175 6.14 -5.58 15.74
C TYR A 175 6.09 -4.15 16.27
N ALA A 176 6.66 -3.18 15.56
CA ALA A 176 6.60 -1.75 15.92
C ALA A 176 5.42 -1.02 15.24
N GLY A 177 4.77 -1.66 14.26
CA GLY A 177 3.71 -1.11 13.45
C GLY A 177 2.51 -0.65 14.27
N LEU A 178 2.30 -1.15 15.50
CA LEU A 178 1.14 -0.84 16.36
C LEU A 178 0.84 0.66 16.58
N VAL A 179 1.79 1.57 16.30
CA VAL A 179 1.60 3.04 16.41
C VAL A 179 1.67 3.77 15.06
N ARG A 180 2.38 3.25 14.05
CA ARG A 180 2.59 3.89 12.73
C ARG A 180 2.60 2.87 11.59
N ILE A 181 1.49 2.13 11.47
CA ILE A 181 1.33 1.01 10.52
C ILE A 181 1.61 1.46 9.08
N GLU A 182 1.05 2.60 8.65
CA GLU A 182 1.11 3.07 7.25
C GLU A 182 2.53 3.45 6.81
N GLN A 183 3.25 4.19 7.66
CA GLN A 183 4.65 4.56 7.39
C GLN A 183 5.54 3.32 7.34
N SER A 184 5.37 2.42 8.30
CA SER A 184 6.17 1.18 8.36
C SER A 184 5.95 0.30 7.12
N PHE A 185 4.73 0.29 6.58
CA PHE A 185 4.41 -0.44 5.36
C PHE A 185 5.03 0.22 4.13
N SER A 186 5.00 1.56 4.06
CA SER A 186 5.61 2.34 2.98
C SER A 186 7.12 2.15 2.93
N ASP A 187 7.79 2.21 4.08
CA ASP A 187 9.24 1.97 4.20
C ASP A 187 9.61 0.55 3.72
N PHE A 188 8.77 -0.44 4.06
CA PHE A 188 8.95 -1.82 3.60
C PHE A 188 8.75 -1.95 2.08
N LEU A 189 7.72 -1.30 1.52
CA LEU A 189 7.46 -1.30 0.08
C LEU A 189 8.63 -0.73 -0.72
N GLU A 190 9.21 0.39 -0.26
CA GLU A 190 10.36 1.01 -0.93
C GLU A 190 11.57 0.07 -0.97
N LEU A 191 11.79 -0.70 0.09
CA LEU A 191 12.91 -1.65 0.16
C LEU A 191 12.67 -2.87 -0.71
N ILE A 192 11.49 -3.51 -0.65
CA ILE A 192 11.21 -4.73 -1.43
C ILE A 192 11.11 -4.46 -2.94
N GLU A 193 10.83 -3.23 -3.38
CA GLU A 193 10.84 -2.87 -4.80
C GLU A 193 12.24 -2.91 -5.42
N ARG A 194 13.30 -2.66 -4.61
CA ARG A 194 14.70 -2.63 -5.03
C ARG A 194 15.33 -4.02 -5.26
N TYR A 195 14.65 -5.09 -4.86
CA TYR A 195 15.04 -6.49 -5.01
C TYR A 195 14.27 -7.18 -6.11
#